data_AF-A0A0C2DCL6-F1
#
_entry.id   AF-A0A0C2DCL6-F1
#
_cell.length_a   1.000
_cell.length_b   1.000
_cell.length_c   1.000
_cell.angle_alpha   90.00
_cell.angle_beta   90.00
_cell.angle_gamma   90.00
#
_symmetry.space_group_name_H-M   'P 1'
#
loop_
_entity.id
_entity.type
_entity.pdbx_description
1 polymer ?
#
loop_
_entity_poly.entity_id
_entity_poly.type
_entity_poly.pdbx_seq_one_letter_code
_entity_poly.pdbx_strand_id
1 'polypeptide(L)'
;MLQRNAKILYAPNVTVVEEVISKANETLALVYELNEFVQMAAEIMNKSGSQNDTYTAIKKVVLSPRIREFVKKYFGEDALPELLPRISHKNQTKILEKWISAANQPGMDTSYPSFIGFKNESMLETFVKDADQEDITVVAGIVFDNVDEKNRTLGPVVSYKIRQKPSFTPSTEAVRDLFAVFAGPRDWDDSYYSYGFLWLQDVIERSIISVMVDVPIIEPGAGMQEMAFPCFRYN
;
A
#
# COMPACT_ATOMS: atom_id res chain seq x y z
N MET A 1 2.13 8.39 -2.82
CA MET A 1 2.72 7.04 -2.86
C MET A 1 3.63 6.90 -1.63
N LEU A 2 3.46 5.86 -0.81
CA LEU A 2 4.27 5.69 0.40
C LEU A 2 5.76 5.77 0.07
N GLN A 3 6.51 6.53 0.87
CA GLN A 3 7.95 6.65 0.70
C GLN A 3 8.61 5.27 0.89
N ARG A 4 9.63 4.98 0.07
CA ARG A 4 10.45 3.77 0.19
C ARG A 4 11.12 3.80 1.57
N ASN A 5 11.17 2.66 2.27
CA ASN A 5 11.72 2.49 3.63
C ASN A 5 10.94 3.16 4.77
N ALA A 6 9.70 3.56 4.52
CA ALA A 6 8.82 4.13 5.53
C ALA A 6 8.68 3.21 6.78
N LYS A 7 8.77 3.81 7.96
CA LYS A 7 8.37 3.15 9.21
C LYS A 7 6.97 3.59 9.60
N ILE A 8 6.13 2.62 9.91
CA ILE A 8 4.80 2.82 10.49
C ILE A 8 4.86 2.31 11.92
N LEU A 9 4.62 3.19 12.88
CA LEU A 9 4.73 2.83 14.29
C LEU A 9 3.34 2.45 14.81
N TYR A 10 3.26 1.62 15.84
CA TYR A 10 1.99 1.35 16.51
C TYR A 10 2.15 1.19 18.02
N ALA A 11 1.10 1.52 18.77
CA ALA A 11 0.99 1.32 20.21
C ALA A 11 -0.47 1.11 20.63
N PRO A 12 -0.75 0.34 21.70
CA PRO A 12 0.19 -0.46 22.47
C PRO A 12 0.54 -1.78 21.76
N ASN A 13 1.75 -2.28 22.01
CA ASN A 13 2.21 -3.58 21.50
C ASN A 13 1.67 -4.71 22.39
N VAL A 14 0.43 -5.08 22.14
CA VAL A 14 -0.30 -6.16 22.81
C VAL A 14 -0.81 -7.15 21.77
N THR A 15 -1.05 -8.40 22.18
CA THR A 15 -1.29 -9.53 21.26
C THR A 15 -2.40 -9.28 20.25
N VAL A 16 -3.50 -8.66 20.67
CA VAL A 16 -4.64 -8.40 19.77
C VAL A 16 -4.35 -7.30 18.75
N VAL A 17 -3.56 -6.30 19.13
CA VAL A 17 -3.10 -5.25 18.20
C VAL A 17 -2.06 -5.81 17.24
N GLU A 18 -1.16 -6.66 17.73
CA GLU A 18 -0.19 -7.36 16.90
C GLU A 18 -0.87 -8.22 15.83
N GLU A 19 -1.99 -8.86 16.16
CA GLU A 19 -2.80 -9.61 15.20
C GLU A 19 -3.39 -8.71 14.10
N VAL A 20 -3.97 -7.56 14.48
CA VAL A 20 -4.46 -6.56 13.52
C VAL A 20 -3.32 -6.08 12.61
N ILE A 21 -2.16 -5.76 13.19
CA ILE A 21 -1.00 -5.30 12.43
C ILE A 21 -0.44 -6.43 11.55
N SER A 22 -0.49 -7.69 11.98
CA SER A 22 -0.10 -8.83 11.15
C SER A 22 -1.00 -8.95 9.93
N LYS A 23 -2.31 -8.75 10.08
CA LYS A 23 -3.25 -8.71 8.96
C LYS A 23 -3.00 -7.52 8.04
N ALA A 24 -2.68 -6.35 8.60
CA ALA A 24 -2.26 -5.20 7.80
C ALA A 24 -0.99 -5.50 7.00
N ASN A 25 -0.03 -6.21 7.61
CA ASN A 25 1.22 -6.58 6.95
C ASN A 25 1.02 -7.62 5.83
N GLU A 26 0.02 -8.51 5.93
CA GLU A 26 -0.36 -9.40 4.82
C GLU A 26 -0.75 -8.62 3.56
N THR A 27 -1.38 -7.44 3.69
CA THR A 27 -1.71 -6.60 2.53
C THR A 27 -0.47 -6.01 1.86
N LEU A 28 0.58 -5.72 2.63
CA LEU A 28 1.88 -5.29 2.11
C LEU A 28 2.65 -6.45 1.46
N ALA A 29 2.40 -7.69 1.87
CA ALA A 29 3.03 -8.86 1.28
C ALA A 29 2.70 -9.03 -0.21
N LEU A 30 1.49 -8.63 -0.65
CA LEU A 30 1.18 -8.59 -2.09
C LEU A 30 2.14 -7.67 -2.85
N VAL A 31 2.49 -6.51 -2.28
CA VAL A 31 3.41 -5.56 -2.91
C VAL A 31 4.82 -6.15 -2.99
N TYR A 32 5.22 -6.93 -1.97
CA TYR A 32 6.49 -7.69 -1.97
C TYR A 32 6.49 -8.76 -3.07
N GLU A 33 5.48 -9.62 -3.09
CA GLU A 33 5.37 -10.72 -4.05
C GLU A 33 5.25 -10.20 -5.50
N LEU A 34 4.55 -9.08 -5.71
CA LEU A 34 4.45 -8.43 -7.02
C LEU A 34 5.82 -7.92 -7.49
N ASN A 35 6.60 -7.31 -6.60
CA ASN A 35 7.92 -6.81 -6.95
C ASN A 35 8.89 -7.94 -7.31
N GLU A 36 8.89 -9.03 -6.52
CA GLU A 36 9.67 -10.23 -6.84
C GLU A 36 9.25 -10.83 -8.19
N PHE A 37 7.93 -10.94 -8.42
CA PHE A 37 7.38 -11.38 -9.70
C PHE A 37 7.92 -10.54 -10.86
N VAL A 38 7.92 -9.20 -10.71
CA VAL A 38 8.39 -8.28 -11.74
C VAL A 38 9.90 -8.41 -11.97
N GLN A 39 10.70 -8.50 -10.92
CA GLN A 39 12.16 -8.69 -11.04
C GLN A 39 12.49 -10.00 -11.74
N MET A 40 11.83 -11.10 -11.37
CA MET A 40 11.99 -12.40 -12.01
C MET A 40 11.59 -12.37 -13.49
N ALA A 41 10.47 -11.71 -13.81
CA ALA A 41 10.03 -11.55 -15.19
C ALA A 41 11.05 -10.73 -16.01
N ALA A 42 11.59 -9.64 -15.43
CA ALA A 42 12.61 -8.81 -16.04
C ALA A 42 13.91 -9.58 -16.33
N GLU A 43 14.39 -10.40 -15.38
CA GLU A 43 15.59 -11.22 -15.57
C GLU A 43 15.45 -12.23 -16.71
N ILE A 44 14.32 -12.93 -16.78
CA ILE A 44 14.05 -13.93 -17.82
C ILE A 44 14.00 -13.26 -19.20
N MET A 45 13.40 -12.06 -19.28
CA MET A 45 13.31 -11.30 -20.52
C MET A 45 14.67 -10.75 -20.96
N ASN A 46 15.46 -10.19 -20.04
CA ASN A 46 16.82 -9.69 -20.33
C ASN A 46 17.76 -10.79 -20.83
N LYS A 47 17.62 -12.03 -20.33
CA LYS A 47 18.40 -13.19 -20.80
C LYS A 47 18.03 -13.68 -22.21
N SER A 48 16.92 -13.20 -22.78
CA SER A 48 16.39 -13.72 -24.06
C SER A 48 16.85 -13.01 -25.33
N GLY A 49 17.56 -11.88 -25.21
CA GLY A 49 18.49 -11.32 -26.21
C GLY A 49 18.05 -11.01 -27.65
N SER A 50 16.87 -11.42 -28.13
CA SER A 50 16.45 -11.27 -29.53
C SER A 50 14.95 -11.04 -29.70
N GLN A 51 14.60 -10.15 -30.61
CA GLN A 51 13.22 -9.69 -30.90
C GLN A 51 12.32 -10.78 -31.53
N ASN A 52 12.92 -11.87 -32.04
CA ASN A 52 12.19 -13.07 -32.50
C ASN A 52 11.97 -14.10 -31.37
N ASP A 53 12.63 -13.95 -30.22
CA ASP A 53 12.59 -14.86 -29.07
C ASP A 53 11.73 -14.35 -27.91
N THR A 54 11.12 -13.17 -28.05
CA THR A 54 10.27 -12.55 -27.00
C THR A 54 9.09 -13.44 -26.60
N TYR A 55 8.48 -14.13 -27.57
CA TYR A 55 7.41 -15.09 -27.28
C TYR A 55 7.91 -16.30 -26.47
N THR A 56 9.09 -16.83 -26.82
CA THR A 56 9.76 -17.93 -26.10
C THR A 56 10.12 -17.51 -24.68
N ALA A 57 10.60 -16.28 -24.50
CA ALA A 57 10.94 -15.71 -23.20
C ALA A 57 9.71 -15.56 -22.30
N ILE A 58 8.64 -14.97 -22.83
CA ILE A 58 7.37 -14.78 -22.12
C ILE A 58 6.75 -16.13 -21.75
N LYS A 59 6.80 -17.11 -22.66
CA LYS A 59 6.33 -18.46 -22.36
C LYS A 59 7.12 -19.08 -21.21
N LYS A 60 8.44 -18.83 -21.13
CA LYS A 60 9.27 -19.27 -19.98
C LYS A 60 8.95 -18.52 -18.68
N VAL A 61 8.62 -17.22 -18.74
CA VAL A 61 8.16 -16.43 -17.59
C VAL A 61 6.88 -17.03 -17.01
N VAL A 62 5.85 -17.19 -17.85
CA VAL A 62 4.52 -17.68 -17.44
C VAL A 62 4.56 -19.13 -16.95
N LEU A 63 5.45 -19.95 -17.51
CA LEU A 63 5.64 -21.35 -17.11
C LEU A 63 6.56 -21.52 -15.89
N SER A 64 7.18 -20.45 -15.37
CA SER A 64 8.04 -20.60 -14.20
C SER A 64 7.19 -20.94 -12.96
N PRO A 65 7.62 -21.90 -12.11
CA PRO A 65 6.80 -22.40 -11.00
C PRO A 65 6.34 -21.30 -10.03
N ARG A 66 7.24 -20.36 -9.68
CA ARG A 66 6.95 -19.25 -8.75
C ARG A 66 5.96 -18.25 -9.34
N ILE A 67 6.10 -17.90 -10.62
CA ILE A 67 5.16 -17.00 -11.31
C ILE A 67 3.79 -17.67 -11.42
N ARG A 68 3.76 -18.97 -11.74
CA ARG A 68 2.51 -19.73 -11.80
C ARG A 68 1.80 -19.74 -10.46
N GLU A 69 2.52 -19.91 -9.36
CA GLU A 69 1.98 -19.88 -8.00
C GLU A 69 1.42 -18.49 -7.65
N PHE A 70 2.17 -17.42 -7.95
CA PHE A 70 1.70 -16.04 -7.78
C PHE A 70 0.43 -15.74 -8.59
N VAL A 71 0.42 -16.10 -9.87
CA VAL A 71 -0.74 -15.85 -10.75
C VAL A 71 -1.96 -16.64 -10.28
N LYS A 72 -1.78 -17.90 -9.88
CA LYS A 72 -2.86 -18.71 -9.33
C LYS A 72 -3.43 -18.12 -8.03
N LYS A 73 -2.56 -17.66 -7.14
CA LYS A 73 -2.93 -17.12 -5.83
C LYS A 73 -3.79 -15.86 -5.93
N TYR A 74 -3.47 -14.95 -6.84
CA TYR A 74 -4.14 -13.63 -6.92
C TYR A 74 -5.13 -13.47 -8.08
N PHE A 75 -4.94 -14.21 -9.17
CA PHE A 75 -5.77 -14.09 -10.38
C PHE A 75 -6.59 -15.36 -10.68
N GLY A 76 -6.41 -16.43 -9.88
CA GLY A 76 -7.13 -17.70 -10.03
C GLY A 76 -6.46 -18.67 -11.02
N GLU A 77 -6.93 -19.92 -11.01
CA GLU A 77 -6.35 -20.99 -11.86
C GLU A 77 -6.53 -20.74 -13.37
N ASP A 78 -7.62 -20.08 -13.76
CA ASP A 78 -8.01 -19.83 -15.14
C ASP A 78 -7.24 -18.65 -15.79
N ALA A 79 -6.55 -17.82 -14.99
CA ALA A 79 -5.82 -16.68 -15.50
C ALA A 79 -4.63 -17.05 -16.38
N LEU A 80 -3.91 -18.14 -16.08
CA LEU A 80 -2.75 -18.56 -16.88
C LEU A 80 -3.11 -18.94 -18.32
N PRO A 81 -4.14 -19.79 -18.56
CA PRO A 81 -4.63 -20.08 -19.90
C PRO A 81 -5.11 -18.85 -20.69
N GLU A 82 -5.69 -17.85 -20.03
CA GLU A 82 -6.13 -16.60 -20.69
C GLU A 82 -5.00 -15.61 -21.00
N LEU A 83 -3.96 -15.59 -20.16
CA LEU A 83 -2.80 -14.70 -20.33
C LEU A 83 -1.94 -15.12 -21.53
N LEU A 84 -1.73 -16.42 -21.74
CA LEU A 84 -0.83 -16.92 -22.80
C LEU A 84 -1.22 -16.46 -24.23
N PRO A 85 -2.50 -16.52 -24.67
CA PRO A 85 -2.91 -16.01 -25.98
C PRO A 85 -2.79 -14.49 -26.10
N ARG A 86 -3.09 -13.74 -25.03
CA ARG A 86 -3.08 -12.27 -25.04
C ARG A 86 -1.67 -11.72 -25.23
N ILE A 87 -0.69 -12.32 -24.54
CA ILE A 87 0.69 -11.86 -24.62
C ILE A 87 1.34 -12.15 -25.99
N SER A 88 0.74 -13.03 -26.81
CA SER A 88 1.15 -13.24 -28.20
C SER A 88 0.95 -12.02 -29.11
N HIS A 89 0.21 -11.00 -28.66
CA HIS A 89 0.01 -9.76 -29.43
C HIS A 89 1.20 -8.80 -29.30
N LYS A 90 1.82 -8.46 -30.44
CA LYS A 90 2.98 -7.54 -30.59
C LYS A 90 2.83 -6.14 -29.94
N ASN A 91 1.62 -5.70 -29.58
CA ASN A 91 1.41 -4.41 -28.91
C ASN A 91 1.59 -4.48 -27.39
N GLN A 92 1.44 -5.65 -26.76
CA GLN A 92 1.57 -5.82 -25.30
C GLN A 92 3.03 -5.93 -24.84
N THR A 93 3.95 -6.31 -25.74
CA THR A 93 5.39 -6.37 -25.43
C THR A 93 5.98 -5.01 -25.08
N LYS A 94 5.47 -3.91 -25.64
CA LYS A 94 5.91 -2.53 -25.28
C LYS A 94 5.51 -2.11 -23.86
N ILE A 95 4.37 -2.61 -23.36
CA ILE A 95 3.94 -2.34 -21.99
C ILE A 95 4.86 -3.10 -21.03
N LEU A 96 5.14 -4.37 -21.33
CA LEU A 96 6.09 -5.18 -20.57
C LEU A 96 7.50 -4.57 -20.59
N GLU A 97 7.99 -4.11 -21.74
CA GLU A 97 9.30 -3.43 -21.85
C GLU A 97 9.37 -2.16 -20.99
N LYS A 98 8.33 -1.32 -21.02
CA LYS A 98 8.24 -0.14 -20.13
C LYS A 98 8.22 -0.55 -18.66
N TRP A 99 7.46 -1.58 -18.30
CA TRP A 99 7.36 -2.08 -16.92
C TRP A 99 8.68 -2.67 -16.42
N ILE A 100 9.39 -3.43 -17.24
CA ILE A 100 10.74 -3.94 -16.96
C ILE A 100 11.72 -2.78 -16.78
N SER A 101 11.65 -1.76 -17.63
CA SER A 101 12.52 -0.58 -17.50
C SER A 101 12.26 0.21 -16.23
N ALA A 102 11.01 0.25 -15.76
CA ALA A 102 10.64 0.83 -14.46
C ALA A 102 11.11 -0.04 -13.29
N ALA A 103 11.08 -1.36 -13.45
CA ALA A 103 11.50 -2.30 -12.43
C ALA A 103 13.01 -2.38 -12.23
N ASN A 104 13.76 -2.25 -13.32
CA ASN A 104 15.23 -2.25 -13.30
C ASN A 104 15.79 -0.86 -12.94
N GLN A 105 14.96 0.11 -12.54
CA GLN A 105 15.49 1.41 -12.10
C GLN A 105 16.26 1.24 -10.78
N PRO A 106 17.51 1.74 -10.70
CA PRO A 106 18.27 1.73 -9.47
C PRO A 106 17.51 2.50 -8.40
N GLY A 107 17.24 1.85 -7.27
CA GLY A 107 16.41 2.37 -6.18
C GLY A 107 15.15 1.54 -5.90
N MET A 108 14.81 0.54 -6.73
CA MET A 108 13.87 -0.53 -6.35
C MET A 108 14.55 -1.54 -5.39
N ASP A 109 15.39 -1.03 -4.49
CA ASP A 109 16.11 -1.80 -3.50
C ASP A 109 15.26 -1.88 -2.22
N THR A 110 14.46 -2.94 -2.19
CA THR A 110 14.18 -3.86 -1.08
C THR A 110 13.56 -3.41 0.25
N SER A 111 13.44 -2.13 0.61
CA SER A 111 12.83 -1.80 1.92
C SER A 111 11.41 -1.22 1.80
N TYR A 112 10.46 -2.11 2.10
CA TYR A 112 9.02 -1.85 2.15
C TYR A 112 8.65 -1.11 3.44
N PRO A 113 7.46 -0.49 3.48
CA PRO A 113 6.89 -0.01 4.72
C PRO A 113 6.89 -1.14 5.76
N SER A 114 7.36 -0.85 6.97
CA SER A 114 7.41 -1.86 8.04
C SER A 114 6.77 -1.33 9.31
N PHE A 115 6.06 -2.21 10.00
CA PHE A 115 5.39 -1.90 11.25
C PHE A 115 6.33 -2.12 12.45
N ILE A 116 6.39 -1.15 13.36
CA ILE A 116 7.20 -1.21 14.59
C ILE A 116 6.30 -0.97 15.80
N GLY A 117 6.28 -1.93 16.72
CA GLY A 117 5.42 -1.88 17.91
C GLY A 117 6.10 -1.29 19.13
N PHE A 118 5.40 -0.40 19.83
CA PHE A 118 5.82 0.20 21.10
C PHE A 118 4.82 -0.10 22.20
N LYS A 119 5.30 -0.19 23.44
CA LYS A 119 4.42 -0.46 24.60
C LYS A 119 3.44 0.68 24.86
N ASN A 120 3.94 1.91 24.80
CA ASN A 120 3.18 3.11 25.14
C ASN A 120 3.32 4.17 24.04
N GLU A 121 2.32 5.04 23.95
CA GLU A 121 2.31 6.19 23.07
C GLU A 121 3.53 7.12 23.30
N SER A 122 3.92 7.38 24.55
CA SER A 122 5.06 8.25 24.83
C SER A 122 6.38 7.71 24.28
N MET A 123 6.57 6.38 24.27
CA MET A 123 7.78 5.76 23.69
C MET A 123 7.80 5.90 22.17
N LEU A 124 6.62 5.79 21.54
CA LEU A 124 6.45 6.03 20.11
C LEU A 124 6.82 7.47 19.76
N GLU A 125 6.36 8.45 20.55
CA GLU A 125 6.70 9.86 20.31
C GLU A 125 8.18 10.18 20.50
N THR A 126 8.83 9.59 21.50
CA THR A 126 10.29 9.72 21.67
C THR A 126 11.02 9.15 20.47
N PHE A 127 10.65 7.96 20.01
CA PHE A 127 11.27 7.35 18.83
C PHE A 127 11.11 8.20 17.57
N VAL A 128 9.95 8.83 17.36
CA VAL A 128 9.74 9.74 16.21
C VAL A 128 10.71 10.93 16.28
N LYS A 129 10.94 11.50 17.46
CA LYS A 129 11.88 12.62 17.63
C LYS A 129 13.32 12.22 17.34
N ASP A 130 13.71 11.02 17.74
CA ASP A 130 15.05 10.49 17.52
C ASP A 130 15.23 10.09 16.04
N ALA A 131 14.22 9.46 15.43
CA ALA A 131 14.20 9.09 14.01
C ALA A 131 14.41 10.29 13.08
N ASP A 132 13.87 11.46 13.45
CA ASP A 132 14.05 12.70 12.69
C ASP A 132 15.51 13.21 12.73
N GLN A 133 16.27 12.86 13.77
CA GLN A 133 17.70 13.19 13.87
C GLN A 133 18.57 12.20 13.09
N GLU A 134 18.11 10.96 12.96
CA GLU A 134 18.82 9.86 12.30
C GLU A 134 18.44 9.66 10.81
N ASP A 135 17.68 10.59 10.22
CA ASP A 135 17.18 10.53 8.84
C ASP A 135 16.32 9.27 8.54
N ILE A 136 15.66 8.74 9.57
CA ILE A 136 14.74 7.62 9.44
C ILE A 136 13.36 8.16 9.07
N THR A 137 12.85 7.74 7.91
CA THR A 137 11.54 8.18 7.42
C THR A 137 10.40 7.48 8.16
N VAL A 138 9.78 8.18 9.12
CA VAL A 138 8.53 7.75 9.76
C VAL A 138 7.33 8.40 9.07
N VAL A 139 6.39 7.58 8.59
CA VAL A 139 5.21 8.05 7.83
C VAL A 139 4.00 8.25 8.73
N ALA A 140 3.77 7.34 9.67
CA ALA A 140 2.62 7.39 10.56
C ALA A 140 2.85 6.62 11.86
N GLY A 141 2.12 6.99 12.90
CA GLY A 141 1.95 6.23 14.14
C GLY A 141 0.48 5.88 14.36
N ILE A 142 0.19 4.63 14.67
CA ILE A 142 -1.17 4.14 14.95
C ILE A 142 -1.29 3.92 16.45
N VAL A 143 -2.23 4.61 17.10
CA VAL A 143 -2.44 4.51 18.55
C VAL A 143 -3.84 3.99 18.82
N PHE A 144 -3.96 2.86 19.51
CA PHE A 144 -5.24 2.30 19.93
C PHE A 144 -5.54 2.74 21.38
N ASP A 145 -6.72 3.32 21.60
CA ASP A 145 -7.08 3.94 22.89
C ASP A 145 -7.74 2.96 23.87
N ASN A 146 -8.52 2.00 23.37
CA ASN A 146 -9.44 1.20 24.17
C ASN A 146 -9.20 -0.31 24.03
N VAL A 147 -7.94 -0.71 24.13
CA VAL A 147 -7.55 -2.13 24.12
C VAL A 147 -7.62 -2.69 25.53
N ASP A 148 -8.45 -3.73 25.73
CA ASP A 148 -8.47 -4.46 26.99
C ASP A 148 -7.29 -5.45 27.02
N GLU A 149 -6.20 -5.02 27.68
CA GLU A 149 -4.98 -5.82 27.81
C GLU A 149 -5.20 -7.17 28.51
N LYS A 150 -6.26 -7.30 29.32
CA LYS A 150 -6.53 -8.51 30.11
C LYS A 150 -7.29 -9.54 29.30
N ASN A 151 -8.30 -9.10 28.57
CA ASN A 151 -9.15 -9.99 27.79
C ASN A 151 -8.56 -10.32 26.41
N ARG A 152 -7.49 -9.60 25.98
CA ARG A 152 -6.84 -9.78 24.67
C ARG A 152 -7.82 -9.71 23.50
N THR A 153 -8.89 -8.95 23.66
CA THR A 153 -9.95 -8.78 22.67
C THR A 153 -10.12 -7.31 22.36
N LEU A 154 -10.41 -7.00 21.10
CA LEU A 154 -10.91 -5.68 20.73
C LEU A 154 -12.30 -5.51 21.35
N GLY A 155 -12.55 -4.35 21.94
CA GLY A 155 -13.88 -4.02 22.44
C GLY A 155 -14.91 -3.98 21.29
N PRO A 156 -16.22 -3.98 21.60
CA PRO A 156 -17.28 -3.91 20.59
C PRO A 156 -17.22 -2.64 19.73
N VAL A 157 -16.56 -1.60 20.25
CA VAL A 157 -16.22 -0.37 19.53
C VAL A 157 -14.72 -0.20 19.67
N VAL A 158 -14.00 0.03 18.58
CA VAL A 158 -12.55 0.32 18.60
C VAL A 158 -12.32 1.78 18.32
N SER A 159 -11.58 2.44 19.20
CA SER A 159 -11.08 3.80 19.02
C SER A 159 -9.59 3.73 18.76
N TYR A 160 -9.18 4.26 17.62
CA TYR A 160 -7.77 4.36 17.24
C TYR A 160 -7.52 5.72 16.57
N LYS A 161 -6.25 6.12 16.55
CA LYS A 161 -5.79 7.39 16.00
C LYS A 161 -4.64 7.13 15.06
N ILE A 162 -4.67 7.75 13.89
CA ILE A 162 -3.53 7.83 12.98
C ILE A 162 -2.84 9.18 13.21
N ARG A 163 -1.57 9.14 13.58
CA ARG A 163 -0.71 10.31 13.79
C ARG A 163 0.26 10.42 12.64
N GLN A 164 0.22 11.52 11.91
CA GLN A 164 1.19 11.84 10.86
C GLN A 164 1.83 13.19 11.15
N LYS A 165 2.97 13.44 10.51
CA LYS A 165 3.60 14.76 10.56
C LYS A 165 2.68 15.79 9.90
N PRO A 166 2.62 17.04 10.39
CA PRO A 166 1.83 18.11 9.78
C PRO A 166 2.19 18.40 8.31
N SER A 167 3.38 18.00 7.86
CA SER A 167 3.79 18.12 6.45
C SER A 167 3.10 17.11 5.51
N PHE A 168 2.51 16.05 6.06
CA PHE A 168 1.92 14.94 5.31
C PHE A 168 0.40 14.96 5.30
N THR A 169 -0.22 15.75 6.17
CA THR A 169 -1.68 15.85 6.27
C THR A 169 -2.11 17.30 6.32
N PRO A 170 -3.28 17.65 5.76
CA PRO A 170 -3.80 19.00 5.88
C PRO A 170 -4.07 19.34 7.36
N SER A 171 -4.08 20.63 7.68
CA SER A 171 -4.34 21.09 9.05
C SER A 171 -5.75 20.71 9.50
N THR A 172 -5.85 20.18 10.73
CA THR A 172 -7.14 19.91 11.39
C THR A 172 -7.82 21.16 11.93
N GLU A 173 -7.15 22.32 11.88
CA GLU A 173 -7.73 23.61 12.26
C GLU A 173 -8.64 24.20 11.18
N ALA A 174 -8.77 23.54 10.01
CA ALA A 174 -9.65 23.96 8.93
C ALA A 174 -11.13 23.85 9.35
N VAL A 175 -11.61 24.85 10.07
CA VAL A 175 -13.04 25.19 10.13
C VAL A 175 -13.45 25.45 8.69
N ARG A 176 -14.31 24.57 8.13
CA ARG A 176 -14.96 24.66 6.80
C ARG A 176 -14.66 26.00 6.14
N ASP A 177 -13.86 26.05 5.07
CA ASP A 177 -13.47 27.27 4.33
C ASP A 177 -14.51 28.36 4.57
N LEU A 178 -14.27 29.19 5.60
CA LEU A 178 -15.34 30.00 6.22
C LEU A 178 -15.89 31.02 5.22
N PHE A 179 -15.11 31.24 4.17
CA PHE A 179 -15.48 31.91 2.96
C PHE A 179 -15.71 30.86 1.87
N ALA A 180 -16.98 30.50 1.63
CA ALA A 180 -17.45 29.80 0.43
C ALA A 180 -17.22 30.61 -0.88
N VAL A 181 -16.21 31.49 -0.88
CA VAL A 181 -15.89 32.49 -1.89
C VAL A 181 -14.94 31.93 -2.96
N PHE A 182 -14.20 30.85 -2.66
CA PHE A 182 -13.52 30.07 -3.69
C PHE A 182 -14.53 29.12 -4.35
N ALA A 183 -15.28 29.64 -5.31
CA ALA A 183 -16.28 28.90 -6.08
C ALA A 183 -15.66 27.94 -7.12
N GLY A 184 -14.40 27.52 -6.94
CA GLY A 184 -13.68 26.64 -7.85
C GLY A 184 -13.33 25.29 -7.21
N PRO A 185 -13.00 24.27 -8.01
CA PRO A 185 -12.55 22.99 -7.47
C PRO A 185 -11.23 23.16 -6.71
N ARG A 186 -11.10 22.45 -5.58
CA ARG A 186 -9.88 22.44 -4.76
C ARG A 186 -8.94 21.36 -5.29
N ASP A 187 -8.13 21.72 -6.28
CA ASP A 187 -7.22 20.81 -7.01
C ASP A 187 -5.78 20.77 -6.47
N TRP A 188 -5.48 21.52 -5.41
CA TRP A 188 -4.12 21.76 -4.91
C TRP A 188 -3.85 21.20 -3.51
N ASP A 189 -4.85 20.58 -2.86
CA ASP A 189 -4.74 20.00 -1.52
C ASP A 189 -5.06 18.51 -1.53
N ASP A 190 -4.23 17.76 -2.25
CA ASP A 190 -4.29 16.31 -2.37
C ASP A 190 -3.43 15.60 -1.31
N SER A 191 -2.87 16.36 -0.36
CA SER A 191 -1.93 15.89 0.67
C SER A 191 -2.47 14.67 1.43
N TYR A 192 -3.75 14.70 1.74
CA TYR A 192 -4.49 13.64 2.40
C TYR A 192 -4.45 12.29 1.63
N TYR A 193 -4.39 12.34 0.31
CA TYR A 193 -4.31 11.17 -0.56
C TYR A 193 -2.86 10.80 -0.86
N SER A 194 -2.02 11.80 -1.11
CA SER A 194 -0.67 11.65 -1.63
C SER A 194 0.29 11.01 -0.62
N TYR A 195 0.15 11.30 0.68
CA TYR A 195 1.02 10.76 1.74
C TYR A 195 0.49 9.49 2.42
N GLY A 196 -0.56 8.87 1.87
CA GLY A 196 -0.97 7.53 2.25
C GLY A 196 -1.82 7.42 3.52
N PHE A 197 -2.38 8.53 4.02
CA PHE A 197 -3.32 8.51 5.15
C PHE A 197 -4.50 7.57 4.87
N LEU A 198 -5.20 7.79 3.75
CA LEU A 198 -6.37 6.98 3.37
C LEU A 198 -6.03 5.52 3.15
N TRP A 199 -4.89 5.25 2.52
CA TRP A 199 -4.43 3.88 2.32
C TRP A 199 -4.21 3.19 3.68
N LEU A 200 -3.55 3.88 4.61
CA LEU A 200 -3.31 3.33 5.94
C LEU A 200 -4.62 3.11 6.70
N GLN A 201 -5.56 4.04 6.56
CA GLN A 201 -6.90 3.92 7.15
C GLN A 201 -7.64 2.68 6.62
N ASP A 202 -7.74 2.51 5.30
CA ASP A 202 -8.43 1.38 4.68
C ASP A 202 -7.79 0.03 5.09
N VAL A 203 -6.45 -0.05 5.07
CA VAL A 203 -5.73 -1.27 5.46
C VAL A 203 -5.96 -1.62 6.93
N ILE A 204 -5.87 -0.64 7.84
CA ILE A 204 -6.04 -0.87 9.27
C ILE A 204 -7.49 -1.20 9.61
N GLU A 205 -8.46 -0.49 9.04
CA GLU A 205 -9.88 -0.75 9.29
C GLU A 205 -10.31 -2.13 8.80
N ARG A 206 -9.89 -2.53 7.59
CA ARG A 206 -10.10 -3.91 7.11
C ARG A 206 -9.49 -4.94 8.05
N SER A 207 -8.29 -4.67 8.56
CA SER A 207 -7.59 -5.58 9.48
C SER A 207 -8.32 -5.69 10.82
N ILE A 208 -8.83 -4.58 11.36
CA ILE A 208 -9.65 -4.57 12.57
C ILE A 208 -10.92 -5.40 12.37
N ILE A 209 -11.66 -5.17 11.28
CA ILE A 209 -12.90 -5.90 11.01
C ILE A 209 -12.62 -7.39 10.81
N SER A 210 -11.53 -7.73 10.10
CA SER A 210 -11.09 -9.12 9.88
C SER A 210 -10.85 -9.85 11.21
N VAL A 211 -10.13 -9.22 12.14
CA VAL A 211 -9.87 -9.79 13.49
C VAL A 211 -11.15 -9.86 14.33
N MET A 212 -12.06 -8.89 14.22
CA MET A 212 -13.33 -8.90 14.95
C MET A 212 -14.30 -9.99 14.48
N VAL A 213 -14.34 -10.24 13.16
CA VAL A 213 -15.27 -11.18 12.53
C VAL A 213 -14.66 -12.57 12.38
N ASP A 214 -13.33 -12.70 12.51
CA ASP A 214 -12.54 -13.91 12.26
C ASP A 214 -12.73 -14.46 10.83
N VAL A 215 -12.88 -13.54 9.87
CA VAL A 215 -13.06 -13.87 8.45
C VAL A 215 -12.14 -12.98 7.60
N PRO A 216 -11.35 -13.55 6.67
CA PRO A 216 -10.50 -12.76 5.79
C PRO A 216 -11.37 -11.89 4.87
N ILE A 217 -11.15 -10.58 4.91
CA ILE A 217 -11.89 -9.60 4.10
C ILE A 217 -11.07 -9.30 2.85
N ILE A 218 -11.39 -10.03 1.77
CA ILE A 218 -10.81 -9.80 0.43
C ILE A 218 -11.64 -8.78 -0.35
N GLU A 219 -12.94 -8.74 -0.08
CA GLU A 219 -13.92 -7.88 -0.73
C GLU A 219 -14.81 -7.20 0.32
N PRO A 220 -15.33 -5.99 0.08
CA PRO A 220 -15.32 -5.22 -1.17
C PRO A 220 -14.08 -4.34 -1.34
N GLY A 221 -13.65 -4.10 -2.59
CA GLY A 221 -12.69 -3.05 -2.90
C GLY A 221 -13.32 -1.67 -2.71
N ALA A 222 -12.60 -0.76 -2.04
CA ALA A 222 -13.03 0.62 -1.89
C ALA A 222 -12.41 1.47 -3.02
N GLY A 223 -13.26 2.15 -3.79
CA GLY A 223 -12.84 3.16 -4.75
C GLY A 223 -13.16 4.54 -4.20
N MET A 224 -12.30 5.51 -4.48
CA MET A 224 -12.56 6.91 -4.17
C MET A 224 -12.69 7.68 -5.47
N GLN A 225 -13.72 8.51 -5.55
CA GLN A 225 -13.98 9.38 -6.69
C GLN A 225 -14.37 10.74 -6.14
N GLU A 226 -13.62 11.77 -6.52
CA GLU A 226 -14.02 13.14 -6.24
C GLU A 226 -15.28 13.48 -7.03
N MET A 227 -16.18 14.24 -6.41
CA MET A 227 -17.39 14.71 -7.06
C MET A 227 -17.00 15.65 -8.21
N ALA A 228 -17.56 15.40 -9.39
CA ALA A 228 -17.34 16.27 -10.54
C ALA A 228 -17.83 17.70 -10.23
N PHE A 229 -16.95 18.68 -10.41
CA PHE A 229 -17.31 20.08 -10.24
C PHE A 229 -17.90 20.63 -11.55
N PRO A 230 -18.98 21.45 -11.51
CA PRO A 230 -19.49 22.14 -12.70
C PRO A 230 -18.41 22.97 -13.40
N CYS A 231 -18.59 23.26 -14.68
CA CYS A 231 -17.63 24.06 -15.46
C CYS A 231 -17.29 25.38 -14.74
N PHE A 232 -16.06 25.49 -14.26
CA PHE A 232 -15.53 26.67 -13.59
C PHE A 232 -14.46 27.32 -14.47
N ARG A 233 -14.54 28.63 -14.65
CA ARG A 233 -13.50 29.41 -15.34
C ARG A 233 -12.66 30.11 -14.29
N TYR A 234 -11.37 29.81 -14.28
CA TYR A 234 -10.38 30.65 -13.64
C TYR A 234 -10.26 31.94 -14.46
N ASN A 235 -10.52 33.09 -13.82
CA ASN A 235 -10.27 34.40 -14.41
C ASN A 235 -8.77 34.69 -14.45
#